data_AF-A0A1H5LZW1-F1
#
_entry.id   AF-A0A1H5LZW1-F1
#
_cell.length_a   1.000
_cell.length_b   1.000
_cell.length_c   1.000
_cell.angle_alpha   90.00
_cell.angle_beta   90.00
_cell.angle_gamma   90.00
#
_symmetry.space_group_name_H-M   'P 1'
#
loop_
_entity.id
_entity.type
_entity.pdbx_description
1 polymer ?
#
loop_
_entity_poly.entity_id
_entity_poly.type
_entity_poly.pdbx_seq_one_letter_code
_entity_poly.pdbx_strand_id
1 'polypeptide(L)'
;MKLTFKIFAVFLIFLAIGCGEKEEKEKIKLTEQPEQRKETVEEAVTTTAEADAMDNKGIGPVKSVELGDIDAAMATKGADLFKNMCSACHKMDKKFIGPALADVTERRSPEWIMNMILNPEQMIKEDPIAKKLLVESNMAVMANQGLSEEEARAILEYFRQYDTEN
;
A
#
# COMPACT_ATOMS: atom_id res chain seq x y z
N MET A 1 37.77 9.15 37.26
CA MET A 1 37.42 9.13 38.70
C MET A 1 35.93 8.91 38.80
N LYS A 2 35.52 7.78 39.41
CA LYS A 2 34.11 7.44 39.69
C LYS A 2 33.65 8.26 40.89
N LEU A 3 32.48 8.89 40.85
CA LEU A 3 31.85 9.42 42.04
C LEU A 3 30.34 9.14 42.03
N THR A 4 30.00 8.07 42.74
CA THR A 4 28.67 7.66 43.16
C THR A 4 28.15 8.59 44.25
N PHE A 5 26.86 8.94 44.25
CA PHE A 5 26.11 9.11 45.49
C PHE A 5 24.59 8.95 45.26
N LYS A 6 24.05 7.83 45.74
CA LYS A 6 22.63 7.62 46.01
C LYS A 6 22.32 8.23 47.39
N ILE A 7 21.30 9.09 47.50
CA ILE A 7 20.73 9.53 48.79
C ILE A 7 19.20 9.50 48.69
N PHE A 8 18.61 8.71 49.61
CA PHE A 8 17.36 8.92 50.37
C PHE A 8 16.12 9.38 49.57
N ALA A 9 15.06 8.59 49.36
CA ALA A 9 14.21 7.91 50.35
C ALA A 9 13.91 8.77 51.60
N VAL A 10 12.69 9.33 51.68
CA VAL A 10 11.83 9.58 52.87
C VAL A 10 11.02 10.88 52.69
N PHE A 11 9.69 10.75 52.50
CA PHE A 11 8.61 11.44 53.23
C PHE A 11 7.26 10.98 52.62
N LEU A 12 6.63 9.88 53.06
CA LEU A 12 5.81 9.71 54.27
C LEU A 12 4.61 10.70 54.35
N ILE A 13 3.48 10.21 53.82
CA ILE A 13 2.10 10.27 54.37
C ILE A 13 1.53 11.65 54.75
N PHE A 14 0.48 12.07 54.01
CA PHE A 14 -0.67 12.74 54.61
C PHE A 14 -1.97 12.08 54.09
N LEU A 15 -2.62 11.37 55.01
CA LEU A 15 -3.94 10.75 54.87
C LEU A 15 -4.94 11.59 55.68
N ALA A 16 -6.24 11.50 55.30
CA ALA A 16 -7.44 11.92 56.05
C ALA A 16 -7.84 13.42 55.89
N ILE A 17 -9.08 13.88 55.66
CA ILE A 17 -10.47 13.35 55.72
C ILE A 17 -11.37 14.29 54.87
N GLY A 18 -12.43 13.76 54.25
CA GLY A 18 -13.56 14.59 53.78
C GLY A 18 -14.60 13.83 52.94
N CYS A 19 -15.55 13.16 53.59
CA CYS A 19 -16.74 12.53 53.00
C CYS A 19 -17.79 13.58 52.60
N GLY A 20 -18.45 13.42 51.46
CA GLY A 20 -19.62 14.23 51.08
C GLY A 20 -20.29 13.80 49.77
N GLU A 21 -21.41 13.07 49.92
CA GLU A 21 -22.53 12.83 48.99
C GLU A 21 -22.37 12.05 47.67
N LYS A 22 -23.39 11.19 47.44
CA LYS A 22 -23.67 10.30 46.31
C LYS A 22 -24.23 11.08 45.12
N GLU A 23 -23.96 10.65 43.88
CA GLU A 23 -24.91 10.42 42.75
C GLU A 23 -24.13 9.68 41.64
N GLU A 24 -24.32 8.37 41.49
CA GLU A 24 -25.12 7.69 40.46
C GLU A 24 -24.25 7.16 39.30
N LYS A 25 -24.53 5.91 38.93
CA LYS A 25 -23.71 5.03 38.10
C LYS A 25 -24.07 5.23 36.63
N GLU A 26 -23.08 5.42 35.77
CA GLU A 26 -23.19 4.96 34.38
C GLU A 26 -21.98 4.09 34.02
N LYS A 27 -22.24 2.79 33.92
CA LYS A 27 -21.27 1.78 33.51
C LYS A 27 -21.10 1.87 31.99
N ILE A 28 -19.99 2.43 31.53
CA ILE A 28 -19.55 2.24 30.14
C ILE A 28 -19.10 0.78 30.01
N LYS A 29 -20.02 -0.02 29.47
CA LYS A 29 -19.83 -1.44 29.20
C LYS A 29 -18.97 -1.57 27.94
N LEU A 30 -17.67 -1.79 28.15
CA LEU A 30 -16.77 -2.31 27.14
C LEU A 30 -17.39 -3.62 26.62
N THR A 31 -17.98 -3.59 25.44
CA THR A 31 -18.58 -4.76 24.80
C THR A 31 -17.85 -4.98 23.50
N GLU A 32 -17.11 -6.08 23.44
CA GLU A 32 -16.52 -6.65 22.24
C GLU A 32 -17.62 -6.92 21.20
N GLN A 33 -17.41 -6.45 19.97
CA GLN A 33 -18.08 -6.96 18.78
C GLN A 33 -17.05 -7.03 17.63
N PRO A 34 -16.43 -8.20 17.38
CA PRO A 34 -15.48 -8.37 16.29
C PRO A 34 -16.06 -9.00 15.02
N GLU A 35 -17.35 -9.36 14.96
CA GLU A 35 -17.81 -10.30 13.91
C GLU A 35 -18.71 -9.74 12.80
N GLN A 36 -19.27 -8.53 12.88
CA GLN A 36 -20.25 -8.08 11.87
C GLN A 36 -19.68 -7.16 10.77
N ARG A 37 -18.38 -6.81 10.84
CA ARG A 37 -17.71 -5.97 9.83
C ARG A 37 -17.05 -6.78 8.70
N LYS A 38 -16.91 -8.10 8.86
CA LYS A 38 -16.18 -8.94 7.91
C LYS A 38 -17.02 -9.32 6.69
N GLU A 39 -18.28 -9.68 6.91
CA GLU A 39 -19.15 -10.18 5.84
C GLU A 39 -19.60 -9.08 4.84
N THR A 40 -19.83 -7.85 5.31
CA THR A 40 -20.27 -6.74 4.43
C THR A 40 -19.16 -6.16 3.56
N VAL A 41 -17.89 -6.43 3.87
CA VAL A 41 -16.75 -6.02 3.06
C VAL A 41 -16.37 -7.11 2.05
N GLU A 42 -16.58 -8.38 2.39
CA GLU A 42 -16.21 -9.50 1.52
C GLU A 42 -17.14 -9.59 0.30
N GLU A 43 -18.46 -9.48 0.49
CA GLU A 43 -19.46 -9.64 -0.59
C GLU A 43 -19.50 -8.46 -1.58
N ALA A 44 -19.22 -7.23 -1.11
CA ALA A 44 -19.17 -6.03 -1.96
C ALA A 44 -17.84 -5.91 -2.73
N VAL A 45 -16.75 -6.52 -2.25
CA VAL A 45 -15.42 -6.47 -2.89
C VAL A 45 -15.28 -7.54 -3.97
N THR A 46 -15.96 -8.68 -3.87
CA THR A 46 -15.85 -9.78 -4.84
C THR A 46 -16.66 -9.60 -6.13
N THR A 47 -17.69 -8.75 -6.17
CA THR A 47 -18.60 -8.70 -7.33
C THR A 47 -18.36 -7.54 -8.30
N THR A 48 -17.53 -6.54 -7.94
CA THR A 48 -17.22 -5.39 -8.82
C THR A 48 -15.74 -5.18 -9.10
N ALA A 49 -14.82 -5.69 -8.27
CA ALA A 49 -13.39 -5.40 -8.41
C ALA A 49 -12.65 -6.22 -9.49
N GLU A 50 -13.17 -7.37 -9.90
CA GLU A 50 -12.51 -8.23 -10.91
C GLU A 50 -12.96 -7.93 -12.36
N ALA A 51 -14.19 -7.42 -12.57
CA ALA A 51 -14.68 -7.10 -13.91
C ALA A 51 -14.16 -5.76 -14.46
N ASP A 52 -13.71 -4.84 -13.59
CA ASP A 52 -13.32 -3.47 -13.98
C ASP A 52 -11.78 -3.26 -14.03
N ALA A 53 -10.97 -4.27 -13.69
CA ALA A 53 -9.52 -4.05 -13.47
C ALA A 53 -8.71 -3.75 -14.75
N MET A 54 -9.13 -4.31 -15.89
CA MET A 54 -8.52 -4.02 -17.20
C MET A 54 -9.10 -2.76 -17.86
N ASP A 55 -10.33 -2.38 -17.53
CA ASP A 55 -10.94 -1.15 -18.05
C ASP A 55 -10.54 0.08 -17.24
N ASN A 56 -10.15 -0.11 -15.98
CA ASN A 56 -9.64 0.96 -15.13
C ASN A 56 -8.23 1.39 -15.59
N LYS A 57 -8.11 2.65 -16.03
CA LYS A 57 -6.84 3.29 -16.42
C LYS A 57 -6.13 4.02 -15.27
N GLY A 58 -6.78 4.09 -14.10
CA GLY A 58 -6.30 4.83 -12.95
C GLY A 58 -6.41 6.35 -13.09
N ILE A 59 -5.75 7.06 -12.18
CA ILE A 59 -5.71 8.52 -12.08
C ILE A 59 -4.27 8.99 -12.33
N GLY A 60 -4.03 9.56 -13.51
CA GLY A 60 -2.73 10.14 -13.83
C GLY A 60 -2.66 10.68 -15.26
N PRO A 61 -1.45 11.08 -15.71
CA PRO A 61 -1.24 11.71 -17.01
C PRO A 61 -1.45 10.76 -18.20
N VAL A 62 -1.29 9.44 -18.01
CA VAL A 62 -1.35 8.46 -19.09
C VAL A 62 -2.80 8.09 -19.37
N LYS A 63 -3.33 8.46 -20.54
CA LYS A 63 -4.73 8.22 -20.94
C LYS A 63 -4.90 7.10 -21.96
N SER A 64 -3.85 6.82 -22.71
CA SER A 64 -3.81 5.80 -23.75
C SER A 64 -2.37 5.32 -23.91
N VAL A 65 -2.18 4.02 -24.11
CA VAL A 65 -0.89 3.44 -24.49
C VAL A 65 -1.07 2.56 -25.70
N GLU A 66 -0.33 2.86 -26.77
CA GLU A 66 -0.25 1.99 -27.94
C GLU A 66 0.80 0.90 -27.71
N LEU A 67 0.38 -0.35 -27.86
CA LEU A 67 1.25 -1.52 -27.71
C LEU A 67 1.41 -2.23 -29.05
N GLY A 68 2.66 -2.41 -29.46
CA GLY A 68 3.04 -3.28 -30.59
C GLY A 68 3.71 -4.56 -30.09
N ASP A 69 4.53 -5.16 -30.97
CA ASP A 69 5.45 -6.23 -30.58
C ASP A 69 6.38 -5.78 -29.44
N ILE A 70 6.89 -6.74 -28.68
CA ILE A 70 7.82 -6.46 -27.57
C ILE A 70 9.11 -5.85 -28.13
N ASP A 71 9.45 -4.65 -27.65
CA ASP A 71 10.75 -4.03 -27.89
C ASP A 71 11.74 -4.48 -26.81
N ALA A 72 12.60 -5.45 -27.16
CA ALA A 72 13.59 -6.00 -26.24
C ALA A 72 14.61 -4.97 -25.71
N ALA A 73 14.94 -3.93 -26.49
CA ALA A 73 15.87 -2.90 -26.04
C ALA A 73 15.21 -1.99 -24.98
N MET A 74 13.94 -1.64 -25.21
CA MET A 74 13.13 -0.90 -24.24
C MET A 74 12.89 -1.72 -22.97
N ALA A 75 12.58 -3.00 -23.10
CA ALA A 75 12.42 -3.91 -21.96
C ALA A 75 13.72 -4.06 -21.16
N THR A 76 14.89 -4.12 -21.83
CA THR A 76 16.19 -4.12 -21.14
C THR A 76 16.39 -2.86 -20.31
N LYS A 77 16.10 -1.68 -20.87
CA LYS A 77 16.12 -0.40 -20.13
C LYS A 77 15.13 -0.44 -18.95
N GLY A 78 13.95 -0.99 -19.16
CA GLY A 78 12.92 -1.19 -18.13
C GLY A 78 13.40 -2.07 -16.98
N ALA A 79 14.10 -3.15 -17.28
CA ALA A 79 14.66 -4.06 -16.28
C ALA A 79 15.71 -3.36 -15.40
N ASP A 80 16.58 -2.53 -15.99
CA ASP A 80 17.56 -1.74 -15.25
C ASP A 80 16.89 -0.68 -14.35
N LEU A 81 15.88 0.01 -14.86
CA LEU A 81 15.08 0.96 -14.08
C LEU A 81 14.36 0.25 -12.93
N PHE A 82 13.71 -0.89 -13.19
CA PHE A 82 13.04 -1.71 -12.19
C PHE A 82 14.01 -2.13 -11.08
N LYS A 83 15.20 -2.60 -11.46
CA LYS A 83 16.24 -3.01 -10.51
C LYS A 83 16.60 -1.87 -9.58
N ASN A 84 16.78 -0.65 -10.10
CA ASN A 84 17.24 0.48 -9.32
C ASN A 84 16.12 1.14 -8.50
N MET A 85 14.89 1.20 -9.02
CA MET A 85 13.81 2.04 -8.48
C MET A 85 12.70 1.23 -7.79
N CYS A 86 12.53 -0.05 -8.13
CA CYS A 86 11.35 -0.82 -7.73
C CYS A 86 11.70 -2.08 -6.92
N SER A 87 12.84 -2.70 -7.20
CA SER A 87 13.21 -4.02 -6.66
C SER A 87 13.44 -4.04 -5.14
N ALA A 88 13.64 -2.87 -4.53
CA ALA A 88 13.72 -2.71 -3.08
C ALA A 88 12.39 -3.08 -2.39
N CYS A 89 11.25 -2.89 -3.08
CA CYS A 89 9.92 -3.12 -2.52
C CYS A 89 9.17 -4.27 -3.20
N HIS A 90 9.39 -4.48 -4.50
CA HIS A 90 8.70 -5.49 -5.29
C HIS A 90 9.58 -6.67 -5.64
N LYS A 91 8.94 -7.84 -5.73
CA LYS A 91 9.48 -9.06 -6.35
C LYS A 91 8.51 -9.51 -7.43
N MET A 92 9.01 -10.25 -8.41
CA MET A 92 8.17 -10.74 -9.50
C MET A 92 7.23 -11.83 -8.99
N ASP A 93 7.79 -12.83 -8.30
CA ASP A 93 7.14 -14.11 -7.96
C ASP A 93 6.37 -14.12 -6.64
N LYS A 94 6.57 -13.12 -5.77
CA LYS A 94 5.98 -13.12 -4.44
C LYS A 94 5.73 -11.74 -3.88
N LYS A 95 4.78 -11.67 -2.96
CA LYS A 95 4.58 -10.51 -2.12
C LYS A 95 5.82 -10.26 -1.26
N PHE A 96 6.22 -8.99 -1.16
CA PHE A 96 7.30 -8.55 -0.29
C PHE A 96 6.84 -7.34 0.53
N ILE A 97 7.35 -6.14 0.26
CA ILE A 97 6.77 -4.89 0.77
C ILE A 97 5.58 -4.51 -0.09
N GLY A 98 5.78 -4.51 -1.41
CA GLY A 98 4.70 -4.39 -2.39
C GLY A 98 4.18 -5.76 -2.86
N PRO A 99 3.09 -5.76 -3.66
CA PRO A 99 2.57 -6.97 -4.31
C PRO A 99 3.58 -7.60 -5.27
N ALA A 100 3.36 -8.89 -5.57
CA ALA A 100 4.03 -9.59 -6.66
C ALA A 100 3.68 -8.94 -8.01
N LEU A 101 4.63 -8.93 -8.94
CA LEU A 101 4.50 -8.24 -10.23
C LEU A 101 4.45 -9.16 -11.45
N ALA A 102 4.76 -10.45 -11.32
CA ALA A 102 4.49 -11.42 -12.39
C ALA A 102 3.00 -11.40 -12.76
N ASP A 103 2.70 -11.48 -14.04
CA ASP A 103 1.37 -11.38 -14.68
C ASP A 103 0.62 -10.08 -14.37
N VAL A 104 1.33 -9.00 -14.04
CA VAL A 104 0.67 -7.71 -13.76
C VAL A 104 -0.01 -7.15 -15.01
N THR A 105 0.53 -7.43 -16.21
CA THR A 105 -0.06 -6.96 -17.48
C THR A 105 -1.35 -7.69 -17.84
N GLU A 106 -1.56 -8.89 -17.28
CA GLU A 106 -2.81 -9.63 -17.42
C GLU A 106 -3.88 -9.17 -16.42
N ARG A 107 -3.45 -8.52 -15.34
CA ARG A 107 -4.35 -8.07 -14.27
C ARG A 107 -4.71 -6.59 -14.35
N ARG A 108 -3.91 -5.76 -15.02
CA ARG A 108 -4.05 -4.30 -15.02
C ARG A 108 -3.76 -3.73 -16.40
N SER A 109 -4.50 -2.68 -16.75
CA SER A 109 -4.24 -1.96 -18.00
C SER A 109 -2.83 -1.35 -18.02
N PRO A 110 -2.22 -1.20 -19.22
CA PRO A 110 -0.97 -0.47 -19.42
C PRO A 110 -0.98 0.93 -18.79
N GLU A 111 -2.08 1.67 -18.99
CA GLU A 111 -2.28 3.00 -18.45
C GLU A 111 -2.29 2.99 -16.92
N TRP A 112 -2.99 2.03 -16.30
CA TRP A 112 -3.04 1.93 -14.84
C TRP A 112 -1.67 1.64 -14.26
N ILE A 113 -0.90 0.72 -14.86
CA ILE A 113 0.46 0.40 -14.43
C ILE A 113 1.34 1.65 -14.48
N MET A 114 1.33 2.36 -15.61
CA MET A 114 2.13 3.58 -15.76
C MET A 114 1.66 4.69 -14.82
N ASN A 115 0.35 4.89 -14.64
CA ASN A 115 -0.18 5.89 -13.72
C ASN A 115 0.13 5.55 -12.25
N MET A 116 0.18 4.26 -11.88
CA MET A 116 0.63 3.85 -10.55
C MET A 116 2.11 4.17 -10.33
N ILE A 117 2.96 4.02 -11.35
CA ILE A 117 4.38 4.38 -11.28
C ILE A 117 4.58 5.90 -11.16
N LEU A 118 3.83 6.67 -11.96
CA LEU A 118 4.01 8.12 -12.12
C LEU A 118 3.27 8.96 -11.06
N ASN A 119 2.17 8.44 -10.51
CA ASN A 119 1.27 9.17 -9.62
C ASN A 119 0.75 8.31 -8.43
N PRO A 120 1.62 7.57 -7.72
CA PRO A 120 1.17 6.58 -6.71
C PRO A 120 0.39 7.21 -5.56
N GLU A 121 0.70 8.44 -5.15
CA GLU A 121 0.04 9.12 -4.04
C GLU A 121 -1.44 9.38 -4.31
N GLN A 122 -1.75 9.94 -5.48
CA GLN A 122 -3.14 10.19 -5.87
C GLN A 122 -3.86 8.89 -6.21
N MET A 123 -3.19 7.94 -6.86
CA MET A 123 -3.73 6.59 -7.09
C MET A 123 -4.18 5.97 -5.77
N ILE A 124 -3.30 5.89 -4.77
CA ILE A 124 -3.65 5.35 -3.45
C ILE A 124 -4.79 6.11 -2.78
N LYS A 125 -4.89 7.43 -3.00
CA LYS A 125 -5.95 8.26 -2.41
C LYS A 125 -7.30 8.10 -3.09
N GLU A 126 -7.34 7.82 -4.39
CA GLU A 126 -8.55 7.94 -5.21
C GLU A 126 -8.95 6.62 -5.87
N ASP A 127 -7.99 5.89 -6.45
CA ASP A 127 -8.23 4.64 -7.17
C ASP A 127 -8.66 3.50 -6.22
N PRO A 128 -9.78 2.82 -6.48
CA PRO A 128 -10.27 1.75 -5.61
C PRO A 128 -9.32 0.55 -5.55
N ILE A 129 -8.63 0.23 -6.64
CA ILE A 129 -7.69 -0.90 -6.70
C ILE A 129 -6.43 -0.56 -5.90
N ALA A 130 -5.86 0.62 -6.09
CA ALA A 130 -4.68 1.06 -5.33
C ALA A 130 -4.96 1.15 -3.82
N LYS A 131 -6.16 1.59 -3.41
CA LYS A 131 -6.59 1.55 -2.00
C LYS A 131 -6.61 0.15 -1.43
N LYS A 132 -7.17 -0.81 -2.18
CA LYS A 132 -7.20 -2.21 -1.77
C LYS A 132 -5.77 -2.74 -1.60
N LEU A 133 -4.91 -2.48 -2.57
CA LEU A 133 -3.50 -2.89 -2.54
C LEU A 133 -2.73 -2.25 -1.37
N LEU A 134 -3.03 -1.01 -0.98
CA LEU A 134 -2.44 -0.37 0.19
C LEU A 134 -2.78 -1.14 1.48
N VAL A 135 -4.06 -1.49 1.66
CA VAL A 135 -4.51 -2.26 2.83
C VAL A 135 -3.86 -3.64 2.84
N GLU A 136 -3.83 -4.32 1.69
CA GLU A 136 -3.17 -5.62 1.54
C GLU A 136 -1.67 -5.53 1.81
N SER A 137 -1.03 -4.41 1.50
CA SER A 137 0.40 -4.17 1.72
C SER A 137 0.70 -3.65 3.14
N ASN A 138 -0.18 -3.88 4.12
CA ASN A 138 -0.03 -3.43 5.50
C ASN A 138 0.23 -1.91 5.61
N MET A 139 -0.46 -1.11 4.80
CA MET A 139 -0.32 0.35 4.74
C MET A 139 1.06 0.84 4.28
N ALA A 140 1.87 -0.01 3.64
CA ALA A 140 3.11 0.42 2.98
C ALA A 140 2.78 1.29 1.77
N VAL A 141 3.11 2.58 1.84
CA VAL A 141 2.85 3.54 0.78
C VAL A 141 3.94 3.44 -0.29
N MET A 142 3.55 3.34 -1.56
CA MET A 142 4.45 3.47 -2.69
C MET A 142 4.79 4.96 -2.89
N ALA A 143 6.05 5.33 -2.73
CA ALA A 143 6.51 6.70 -2.97
C ALA A 143 6.71 6.94 -4.47
N ASN A 144 6.48 8.18 -4.93
CA ASN A 144 6.82 8.58 -6.29
C ASN A 144 8.34 8.58 -6.48
N GLN A 145 8.83 7.87 -7.49
CA GLN A 145 10.27 7.75 -7.79
C GLN A 145 10.79 8.87 -8.71
N GLY A 146 9.94 9.81 -9.13
CA GLY A 146 10.32 10.93 -9.99
C GLY A 146 10.63 10.52 -11.42
N LEU A 147 10.05 9.42 -11.89
CA LEU A 147 10.26 8.90 -13.24
C LEU A 147 9.47 9.72 -14.28
N SER A 148 10.05 9.82 -15.47
CA SER A 148 9.37 10.32 -16.67
C SER A 148 8.41 9.28 -17.25
N GLU A 149 7.51 9.72 -18.12
CA GLU A 149 6.58 8.84 -18.83
C GLU A 149 7.31 7.80 -19.69
N GLU A 150 8.42 8.18 -20.34
CA GLU A 150 9.25 7.25 -21.12
C GLU A 150 9.91 6.18 -20.26
N GLU A 151 10.33 6.52 -19.04
CA GLU A 151 10.91 5.55 -18.10
C GLU A 151 9.84 4.61 -17.56
N ALA A 152 8.65 5.13 -17.23
CA ALA A 152 7.51 4.29 -16.85
C ALA A 152 7.09 3.37 -18.01
N ARG A 153 7.12 3.86 -19.26
CA ARG A 153 6.85 3.06 -20.46
C ARG A 153 7.88 1.95 -20.64
N ALA A 154 9.15 2.21 -20.36
CA ALA A 154 10.20 1.20 -20.40
C ALA A 154 9.99 0.12 -19.33
N ILE A 155 9.65 0.50 -18.10
CA ILE A 155 9.32 -0.46 -17.02
C ILE A 155 8.10 -1.30 -17.39
N LEU A 156 7.06 -0.70 -17.98
CA LEU A 156 5.91 -1.45 -18.50
C LEU A 156 6.35 -2.47 -19.57
N GLU A 157 7.25 -2.10 -20.49
CA GLU A 157 7.75 -3.04 -21.50
C GLU A 157 8.49 -4.22 -20.88
N TYR A 158 9.25 -3.97 -19.81
CA TYR A 158 9.89 -5.03 -19.04
C TYR A 158 8.85 -5.99 -18.44
N PHE A 159 7.77 -5.48 -17.84
CA PHE A 159 6.71 -6.34 -17.32
C PHE A 159 6.04 -7.16 -18.42
N ARG A 160 5.73 -6.54 -19.57
CA ARG A 160 5.15 -7.24 -20.73
C ARG A 160 6.06 -8.37 -21.23
N GLN A 161 7.37 -8.11 -21.32
CA GLN A 161 8.33 -9.14 -21.71
C GLN A 161 8.39 -10.26 -20.67
N TYR A 162 8.49 -9.92 -19.39
CA TYR A 162 8.56 -10.89 -18.30
C TYR A 162 7.34 -11.82 -18.27
N ASP A 163 6.14 -11.24 -18.37
CA ASP A 163 4.85 -11.96 -18.31
C ASP A 163 4.63 -12.83 -19.57
N THR A 164 5.32 -12.55 -20.68
CA THR A 164 5.29 -13.42 -21.88
C THR A 164 6.24 -14.61 -21.75
N GLU A 165 7.31 -14.47 -20.95
CA GLU A 165 8.42 -15.42 -20.89
C GLU A 165 8.36 -16.38 -19.68
N ASN A 166 7.51 -16.13 -18.69
CA ASN A 166 7.45 -16.87 -17.41
C ASN A 166 6.02 -17.28 -17.05
#